data_AF-A0A2C5Z158-F1
#
_entry.id   AF-A0A2C5Z158-F1
#
_cell.length_a   1.000
_cell.length_b   1.000
_cell.length_c   1.000
_cell.angle_alpha   90.00
_cell.angle_beta   90.00
_cell.angle_gamma   90.00
#
_symmetry.space_group_name_H-M   'P 1'
#
loop_
_entity.id
_entity.type
_entity.pdbx_description
1 polymer ?
#
loop_
_entity_poly.entity_id
_entity_poly.type
_entity_poly.pdbx_seq_one_letter_code
_entity_poly.pdbx_strand_id
1 'polypeptide(L)'
;MRVTTVLAFTGVVVAFEPNKGPECQLVCRNRVPRDHCKDCGETVPPPPLCVVNGPCYAGPTGCLEDKTGADDGLPPGTYVGHCPAPKSPMQRCTECRDVCVKMYPGKEAALQACLSHRCRGQCHGGILYKVQYFEARKYCTEQGKEMGDNEFQVCVKKELNGTIPENYRCLMQYTDSETYCEELKYTRGGLEFQGCIKKLFDGVCSDEFRCAPQFRDARKYCNKQKYVIGGPEHQKCIADLLTDVCPKEVGCKKRHTDAREYCKKDNKFGGPEFQECVAKMLNPTCPHDFQCSQRKKDAGQWCKSKGEKEGSPEMEACVKEALKGLCSEAGSGTVHGLFSQEQAEL
;
A
#
# COMPACT_ATOMS: atom_id res chain seq x y z
N MET A 1 -16.12 10.40 -48.94
CA MET A 1 -16.79 10.52 -47.64
C MET A 1 -17.00 9.11 -47.07
N ARG A 2 -16.26 8.74 -46.03
CA ARG A 2 -16.55 7.55 -45.22
C ARG A 2 -16.49 8.00 -43.77
N VAL A 3 -17.59 7.84 -43.05
CA VAL A 3 -17.70 8.12 -41.63
C VAL A 3 -17.42 6.82 -40.89
N THR A 4 -16.42 6.80 -40.03
CA THR A 4 -16.20 5.70 -39.10
C THR A 4 -16.35 6.27 -37.69
N THR A 5 -17.44 5.87 -37.04
CA THR A 5 -17.77 6.28 -35.67
C THR A 5 -16.95 5.44 -34.70
N VAL A 6 -16.15 6.08 -33.85
CA VAL A 6 -15.62 5.47 -32.64
C VAL A 6 -16.20 6.22 -31.45
N LEU A 7 -16.96 5.52 -30.62
CA LEU A 7 -17.58 6.03 -29.40
C LEU A 7 -16.60 5.90 -28.22
N ALA A 8 -16.16 7.03 -27.66
CA ALA A 8 -15.81 7.16 -26.25
C ALA A 8 -15.89 8.64 -25.81
N PHE A 9 -16.85 8.91 -24.92
CA PHE A 9 -17.03 10.06 -24.02
C PHE A 9 -16.52 11.46 -24.45
N THR A 10 -17.50 12.31 -24.79
CA THR A 10 -17.47 13.79 -24.87
C THR A 10 -16.33 14.42 -25.68
N GLY A 11 -16.41 14.26 -27.00
CA GLY A 11 -15.65 15.07 -27.96
C GLY A 11 -15.79 14.51 -29.36
N VAL A 12 -16.51 15.19 -30.26
CA VAL A 12 -16.58 14.80 -31.67
C VAL A 12 -15.26 15.17 -32.33
N VAL A 13 -14.36 14.19 -32.51
CA VAL A 13 -13.15 14.38 -33.32
C VAL A 13 -13.49 14.04 -34.76
N VAL A 14 -13.63 15.08 -35.61
CA VAL A 14 -13.75 14.91 -37.06
C VAL A 14 -12.34 14.81 -37.61
N ALA A 15 -11.93 13.62 -38.05
CA ALA A 15 -10.66 13.43 -38.75
C ALA A 15 -10.75 14.05 -40.16
N PHE A 16 -10.02 15.14 -40.38
CA PHE A 16 -9.75 15.67 -41.72
C PHE A 16 -8.45 15.07 -42.27
N GLU A 17 -8.35 14.94 -43.59
CA GLU A 17 -7.13 14.48 -44.26
C GLU A 17 -5.93 15.34 -43.83
N PRO A 18 -4.76 14.74 -43.54
CA PRO A 18 -3.60 15.48 -43.04
C PRO A 18 -3.11 16.48 -44.09
N ASN A 19 -3.09 17.75 -43.69
CA ASN A 19 -2.75 18.87 -44.57
C ASN A 19 -1.23 19.06 -44.60
N LYS A 20 -0.63 19.07 -45.81
CA LYS A 20 0.83 19.02 -46.05
C LYS A 20 1.53 20.39 -46.07
N GLY A 21 1.04 21.38 -45.31
CA GLY A 21 1.66 22.70 -45.23
C GLY A 21 2.95 22.70 -44.37
N PRO A 22 3.89 23.65 -44.58
CA PRO A 22 5.17 23.70 -43.86
C PRO A 22 5.09 24.28 -42.44
N GLU A 23 3.97 24.88 -42.03
CA GLU A 23 3.81 25.54 -40.71
C GLU A 23 2.57 25.01 -39.98
N CYS A 24 2.67 24.90 -38.65
CA CYS A 24 1.52 24.57 -37.78
C CYS A 24 0.76 25.85 -37.37
N GLN A 25 -0.53 25.92 -37.68
CA GLN A 25 -1.43 27.01 -37.30
C GLN A 25 -2.67 26.48 -36.58
N LEU A 26 -2.97 27.04 -35.41
CA LEU A 26 -4.24 26.81 -34.71
C LEU A 26 -5.28 27.82 -35.22
N VAL A 27 -6.32 27.34 -35.91
CA VAL A 27 -7.39 28.18 -36.44
C VAL A 27 -8.68 27.93 -35.69
N CYS A 28 -9.11 28.89 -34.87
CA CYS A 28 -10.37 28.83 -34.14
C CYS A 28 -11.48 29.52 -34.94
N ARG A 29 -12.56 28.79 -35.25
CA ARG A 29 -13.75 29.35 -35.92
C ARG A 29 -14.98 29.20 -35.04
N ASN A 30 -15.69 30.31 -34.84
CA ASN A 30 -17.02 30.31 -34.23
C ASN A 30 -18.00 29.68 -35.22
N ARG A 31 -18.45 28.45 -34.96
CA ARG A 31 -19.65 27.89 -35.60
C ARG A 31 -20.76 27.82 -34.56
N VAL A 32 -21.90 28.44 -34.88
CA VAL A 32 -23.20 28.16 -34.27
C VAL A 32 -24.15 27.91 -35.44
N PRO A 33 -25.01 26.86 -35.37
CA PRO A 33 -26.40 27.11 -34.99
C PRO A 33 -26.92 26.22 -33.85
N ARG A 34 -27.91 26.79 -33.15
CA ARG A 34 -28.78 26.25 -32.09
C ARG A 34 -29.43 24.91 -32.44
N ASP A 35 -29.53 24.03 -31.45
CA ASP A 35 -30.76 23.41 -30.92
C ASP A 35 -30.35 22.19 -30.08
N HIS A 36 -30.99 21.99 -28.92
CA HIS A 36 -30.78 20.93 -27.90
C HIS A 36 -30.09 21.36 -26.59
N CYS A 37 -30.69 22.32 -25.87
CA CYS A 37 -30.68 22.29 -24.41
C CYS A 37 -31.93 23.06 -23.92
N LYS A 38 -33.08 22.39 -23.88
CA LYS A 38 -34.19 22.81 -23.03
C LYS A 38 -33.85 22.29 -21.63
N ASP A 39 -33.86 23.17 -20.63
CA ASP A 39 -33.79 22.90 -19.18
C ASP A 39 -32.51 23.23 -18.39
N CYS A 40 -31.70 24.19 -18.85
CA CYS A 40 -30.78 24.92 -17.96
C CYS A 40 -30.87 26.41 -18.29
N GLY A 41 -31.39 27.25 -17.38
CA GLY A 41 -31.62 28.68 -17.57
C GLY A 41 -30.37 29.57 -17.68
N GLU A 42 -29.25 29.07 -18.17
CA GLU A 42 -28.05 29.84 -18.47
C GLU A 42 -27.52 29.51 -19.87
N THR A 43 -27.46 30.52 -20.72
CA THR A 43 -26.87 30.42 -22.06
C THR A 43 -25.35 30.51 -21.94
N VAL A 44 -24.67 29.37 -21.80
CA VAL A 44 -23.20 29.32 -21.92
C VAL A 44 -22.84 29.36 -23.42
N PRO A 45 -22.08 30.35 -23.92
CA PRO A 45 -21.64 30.33 -25.30
C PRO A 45 -20.74 29.09 -25.52
N PRO A 46 -20.96 28.28 -26.58
CA PRO A 46 -20.13 27.12 -26.84
C PRO A 46 -18.68 27.57 -27.07
N PRO A 47 -17.67 26.82 -26.58
CA PRO A 47 -16.28 27.15 -26.84
C PRO A 47 -16.00 27.11 -28.35
N PRO A 48 -15.11 27.97 -28.87
CA PRO A 48 -14.75 27.97 -30.28
C PRO A 48 -14.17 26.61 -30.68
N LEU A 49 -14.62 26.08 -31.83
CA LEU A 49 -14.01 24.90 -32.44
C LEU A 49 -12.67 25.33 -33.07
N CYS A 50 -11.58 24.88 -32.47
CA CYS A 50 -10.22 25.10 -32.97
C CYS A 50 -9.75 23.89 -33.76
N VAL A 51 -9.28 24.12 -34.98
CA VAL A 51 -8.73 23.10 -35.87
C VAL A 51 -7.24 23.38 -36.05
N VAL A 52 -6.44 22.32 -35.98
CA VAL A 52 -4.99 22.37 -36.25
C VAL A 52 -4.80 22.24 -37.76
N ASN A 53 -4.17 23.25 -38.38
CA ASN A 53 -3.68 23.19 -39.75
C ASN A 53 -2.16 22.92 -39.71
N GLY A 54 -1.68 21.92 -40.45
CA GLY A 54 -0.26 21.56 -40.54
C GLY A 54 0.04 20.12 -40.10
N PRO A 55 1.31 19.70 -40.03
CA PRO A 55 1.72 18.32 -39.70
C PRO A 55 1.52 17.92 -38.23
N CYS A 56 1.06 18.84 -37.38
CA CYS A 56 0.81 18.63 -35.96
C CYS A 56 -0.53 17.92 -35.70
N TYR A 57 -0.65 17.19 -34.59
CA TYR A 57 -1.93 16.61 -34.12
C TYR A 57 -2.34 17.22 -32.78
N ALA A 58 -3.65 17.23 -32.48
CA ALA A 58 -4.15 17.63 -31.17
C ALA A 58 -4.01 16.45 -30.19
N GLY A 59 -3.25 16.64 -29.11
CA GLY A 59 -3.15 15.67 -28.01
C GLY A 59 -4.46 15.52 -27.23
N PRO A 60 -4.59 14.52 -26.34
CA PRO A 60 -5.81 14.21 -25.59
C PRO A 60 -6.29 15.34 -24.67
N THR A 61 -5.48 16.38 -24.44
CA THR A 61 -5.82 17.59 -23.68
C THR A 61 -6.15 18.81 -24.56
N GLY A 62 -6.19 18.65 -25.89
CA GLY A 62 -6.52 19.73 -26.82
C GLY A 62 -5.41 20.75 -27.11
N CYS A 63 -4.15 20.44 -26.80
CA CYS A 63 -3.00 21.25 -27.25
C CYS A 63 -2.22 20.53 -28.37
N LEU A 64 -1.35 21.27 -29.08
CA LEU A 64 -0.56 20.72 -30.17
C LEU A 64 0.53 19.81 -29.58
N GLU A 65 0.49 18.53 -29.94
CA GLU A 65 1.63 17.62 -29.79
C GLU A 65 2.33 17.60 -31.14
N ASP A 66 3.48 18.26 -31.23
CA ASP A 66 4.43 17.93 -32.27
C ASP A 66 5.27 16.75 -31.76
N LYS A 67 5.77 15.90 -32.66
CA LYS A 67 6.69 14.81 -32.29
C LYS A 67 8.08 15.35 -31.91
N THR A 68 8.21 16.64 -31.63
CA THR A 68 9.44 17.39 -31.84
C THR A 68 9.70 18.41 -30.74
N GLY A 69 9.78 17.95 -29.49
CA GLY A 69 10.85 18.45 -28.61
C GLY A 69 12.25 18.05 -29.10
N ALA A 70 12.33 17.24 -30.17
CA ALA A 70 13.54 16.67 -30.75
C ALA A 70 14.15 17.49 -31.91
N ASP A 71 13.37 18.25 -32.68
CA ASP A 71 13.89 18.96 -33.87
C ASP A 71 14.48 20.34 -33.53
N ASP A 72 14.06 20.92 -32.40
CA ASP A 72 14.43 22.28 -31.99
C ASP A 72 15.34 22.29 -30.75
N GLY A 73 15.43 21.14 -30.05
CA GLY A 73 16.17 20.99 -28.79
C GLY A 73 15.58 21.76 -27.59
N LEU A 74 14.31 22.19 -27.66
CA LEU A 74 13.69 23.04 -26.64
C LEU A 74 12.83 22.25 -25.63
N PRO A 75 12.76 22.70 -24.35
CA PRO A 75 11.92 22.06 -23.34
C PRO A 75 10.42 22.20 -23.62
N PRO A 76 9.57 21.27 -23.16
CA PRO A 76 8.12 21.40 -23.23
C PRO A 76 7.59 22.65 -22.48
N GLY A 77 6.62 23.35 -23.06
CA GLY A 77 5.94 24.50 -22.43
C GLY A 77 6.61 25.87 -22.62
N THR A 78 7.60 25.98 -23.51
CA THR A 78 8.41 27.20 -23.67
C THR A 78 7.74 28.26 -24.58
N TYR A 79 6.69 27.93 -25.34
CA TYR A 79 5.96 28.89 -26.19
C TYR A 79 4.48 28.52 -26.41
N VAL A 80 3.71 29.52 -26.85
CA VAL A 80 2.26 29.46 -27.09
C VAL A 80 1.95 28.35 -28.11
N GLY A 81 1.22 27.32 -27.69
CA GLY A 81 0.76 26.22 -28.54
C GLY A 81 1.24 24.84 -28.10
N HIS A 82 2.37 24.73 -27.40
CA HIS A 82 2.88 23.46 -26.89
C HIS A 82 2.14 23.04 -25.62
N CYS A 83 1.86 21.73 -25.48
CA CYS A 83 1.43 21.16 -24.20
C CYS A 83 2.44 21.55 -23.09
N PRO A 84 1.98 22.09 -21.94
CA PRO A 84 2.84 22.12 -20.77
C PRO A 84 3.31 20.69 -20.47
N ALA A 85 4.54 20.55 -19.96
CA ALA A 85 5.07 19.25 -19.59
C ALA A 85 4.01 18.48 -18.78
N PRO A 86 3.77 17.18 -19.06
CA PRO A 86 2.75 16.43 -18.36
C PRO A 86 3.03 16.49 -16.86
N LYS A 87 2.13 17.14 -16.12
CA LYS A 87 2.26 17.25 -14.66
C LYS A 87 2.43 15.86 -14.06
N SER A 88 3.40 15.71 -13.18
CA SER A 88 3.58 14.45 -12.45
C SER A 88 2.31 14.11 -11.66
N PRO A 89 2.02 12.83 -11.42
CA PRO A 89 0.87 12.44 -10.58
C PRO A 89 0.85 13.14 -9.22
N MET A 90 2.03 13.33 -8.61
CA MET A 90 2.18 14.07 -7.36
C MET A 90 1.73 15.53 -7.51
N GLN A 91 2.20 16.22 -8.54
CA GLN A 91 1.88 17.63 -8.78
C GLN A 91 0.40 17.85 -9.05
N ARG A 92 -0.26 16.97 -9.81
CA ARG A 92 -1.72 17.02 -10.01
C ARG A 92 -2.48 16.89 -8.69
N CYS A 93 -2.00 16.03 -7.80
CA CYS A 93 -2.62 15.83 -6.50
C CYS A 93 -2.42 17.00 -5.55
N THR A 94 -1.23 17.58 -5.52
CA THR A 94 -0.94 18.81 -4.77
C THR A 94 -1.86 19.93 -5.24
N GLU A 95 -1.94 20.18 -6.55
CA GLU A 95 -2.80 21.24 -7.09
C GLU A 95 -4.29 21.01 -6.79
N CYS A 96 -4.77 19.76 -6.90
CA CYS A 96 -6.15 19.45 -6.55
C CYS A 96 -6.43 19.73 -5.07
N ARG A 97 -5.51 19.32 -4.18
CA ARG A 97 -5.62 19.60 -2.74
C ARG A 97 -5.63 21.10 -2.48
N ASP A 98 -4.71 21.86 -3.07
CA ASP A 98 -4.58 23.30 -2.85
C ASP A 98 -5.89 24.04 -3.20
N VAL A 99 -6.56 23.61 -4.27
CA VAL A 99 -7.89 24.12 -4.61
C VAL A 99 -8.90 23.82 -3.51
N CYS A 100 -8.93 22.59 -2.98
CA CYS A 100 -9.84 22.22 -1.88
C CYS A 100 -9.54 23.01 -0.59
N VAL A 101 -8.27 23.17 -0.22
CA VAL A 101 -7.85 23.95 0.96
C VAL A 101 -8.28 25.41 0.81
N LYS A 102 -8.09 25.99 -0.38
CA LYS A 102 -8.51 27.38 -0.66
C LYS A 102 -10.03 27.55 -0.62
N MET A 103 -10.80 26.55 -1.06
CA MET A 103 -12.27 26.59 -1.03
C MET A 103 -12.84 26.44 0.38
N TYR A 104 -12.16 25.70 1.26
CA TYR A 104 -12.68 25.32 2.57
C TYR A 104 -11.69 25.62 3.72
N PRO A 105 -11.25 26.89 3.90
CA PRO A 105 -10.32 27.25 4.96
C PRO A 105 -10.95 27.02 6.34
N GLY A 106 -10.25 26.27 7.21
CA GLY A 106 -10.71 25.96 8.58
C GLY A 106 -11.95 25.07 8.67
N LYS A 107 -12.41 24.49 7.55
CA LYS A 107 -13.62 23.64 7.50
C LYS A 107 -13.23 22.19 7.21
N GLU A 108 -12.75 21.50 8.23
CA GLU A 108 -12.21 20.13 8.17
C GLU A 108 -13.12 19.16 7.39
N ALA A 109 -14.40 19.05 7.78
CA ALA A 109 -15.34 18.14 7.16
C ALA A 109 -15.60 18.45 5.67
N ALA A 110 -15.69 19.74 5.32
CA ALA A 110 -15.92 20.17 3.95
C ALA A 110 -14.66 20.02 3.07
N LEU A 111 -13.48 20.24 3.66
CA LEU A 111 -12.19 19.96 3.03
C LEU A 111 -12.07 18.47 2.71
N GLN A 112 -12.36 17.58 3.67
CA GLN A 112 -12.31 16.13 3.45
C GLN A 112 -13.30 15.67 2.37
N ALA A 113 -14.51 16.23 2.36
CA ALA A 113 -15.47 15.97 1.29
C ALA A 113 -14.91 16.39 -0.09
N CYS A 114 -14.30 17.58 -0.19
CA CYS A 114 -13.67 18.03 -1.42
C CYS A 114 -12.54 17.10 -1.88
N LEU A 115 -11.65 16.72 -0.97
CA LEU A 115 -10.54 15.81 -1.28
C LEU A 115 -11.04 14.43 -1.74
N SER A 116 -12.07 13.91 -1.08
CA SER A 116 -12.68 12.62 -1.44
C SER A 116 -13.39 12.65 -2.79
N HIS A 117 -14.21 13.68 -3.07
CA HIS A 117 -15.02 13.73 -4.28
C HIS A 117 -14.25 14.25 -5.49
N ARG A 118 -13.43 15.30 -5.32
CA ARG A 118 -12.74 15.98 -6.41
C ARG A 118 -11.40 15.33 -6.71
N CYS A 119 -10.60 15.05 -5.67
CA CYS A 119 -9.21 14.68 -5.87
C CYS A 119 -8.99 13.18 -6.03
N ARG A 120 -9.81 12.30 -5.44
CA ARG A 120 -9.67 10.84 -5.66
C ARG A 120 -9.82 10.43 -7.13
N GLY A 121 -10.63 11.14 -7.92
CA GLY A 121 -10.76 10.88 -9.36
C GLY A 121 -9.53 11.30 -10.19
N GLN A 122 -8.72 12.22 -9.67
CA GLN A 122 -7.52 12.75 -10.33
C GLN A 122 -6.22 12.16 -9.77
N CYS A 123 -6.29 11.63 -8.55
CA CYS A 123 -5.21 11.01 -7.80
C CYS A 123 -5.40 9.52 -7.72
N HIS A 124 -4.84 8.78 -8.69
CA HIS A 124 -4.82 7.33 -8.60
C HIS A 124 -3.91 6.85 -7.44
N GLY A 125 -4.38 5.85 -6.69
CA GLY A 125 -3.63 5.22 -5.60
C GLY A 125 -3.48 6.07 -4.34
N GLY A 126 -2.58 5.66 -3.44
CA GLY A 126 -2.28 6.35 -2.17
C GLY A 126 -1.54 7.68 -2.29
N ILE A 127 -1.48 8.29 -3.49
CA ILE A 127 -0.70 9.51 -3.75
C ILE A 127 -1.27 10.71 -2.99
N LEU A 128 -2.60 10.84 -2.93
CA LEU A 128 -3.23 11.93 -2.17
C LEU A 128 -2.87 11.86 -0.67
N TYR A 129 -2.81 10.65 -0.10
CA TYR A 129 -2.36 10.45 1.28
C TYR A 129 -0.88 10.81 1.44
N LYS A 130 -0.05 10.51 0.45
CA LYS A 130 1.37 10.90 0.43
C LYS A 130 1.55 12.42 0.43
N VAL A 131 0.77 13.15 -0.36
CA VAL A 131 0.78 14.63 -0.39
C VAL A 131 0.43 15.18 0.99
N GLN A 132 -0.70 14.74 1.56
CA GLN A 132 -1.15 15.18 2.88
C GLN A 132 -0.09 14.89 3.95
N TYR A 133 0.52 13.70 3.90
CA TYR A 133 1.60 13.32 4.81
C TYR A 133 2.80 14.26 4.72
N PHE A 134 3.28 14.57 3.51
CA PHE A 134 4.44 15.43 3.33
C PHE A 134 4.20 16.87 3.77
N GLU A 135 2.97 17.37 3.66
CA GLU A 135 2.63 18.70 4.16
C GLU A 135 2.57 18.72 5.68
N ALA A 136 1.97 17.70 6.32
CA ALA A 136 2.00 17.57 7.77
C ALA A 136 3.45 17.45 8.28
N ARG A 137 4.29 16.66 7.60
CA ARG A 137 5.72 16.56 7.88
C ARG A 137 6.43 17.91 7.75
N LYS A 138 6.17 18.67 6.69
CA LYS A 138 6.75 20.00 6.49
C LYS A 138 6.32 20.95 7.61
N TYR A 139 5.02 21.02 7.89
CA TYR A 139 4.46 21.85 8.97
C TYR A 139 5.12 21.52 10.32
N CYS A 140 5.18 20.24 10.71
CA CYS A 140 5.79 19.84 11.97
C CYS A 140 7.29 20.17 12.05
N THR A 141 8.01 20.08 10.93
CA THR A 141 9.41 20.50 10.84
C THR A 141 9.53 22.02 11.02
N GLU A 142 8.65 22.82 10.42
CA GLU A 142 8.59 24.28 10.57
C GLU A 142 8.26 24.73 12.01
N GLN A 143 7.60 23.87 12.79
CA GLN A 143 7.38 24.07 14.24
C GLN A 143 8.62 23.74 15.09
N GLY A 144 9.77 23.48 14.47
CA GLY A 144 11.03 23.17 15.16
C GLY A 144 11.11 21.77 15.74
N LYS A 145 10.25 20.83 15.31
CA LYS A 145 10.32 19.42 15.72
C LYS A 145 11.41 18.70 14.96
N GLU A 146 12.22 17.93 15.67
CA GLU A 146 13.29 17.13 15.07
C GLU A 146 12.68 15.99 14.26
N MET A 147 13.10 15.85 13.00
CA MET A 147 12.46 14.90 12.10
C MET A 147 12.63 13.47 12.59
N GLY A 148 11.51 12.76 12.73
CA GLY A 148 11.51 11.36 13.14
C GLY A 148 11.46 11.13 14.65
N ASP A 149 11.69 12.16 15.47
CA ASP A 149 11.58 12.08 16.93
C ASP A 149 10.12 11.90 17.42
N ASN A 150 9.92 11.63 18.71
CA ASN A 150 8.58 11.35 19.24
C ASN A 150 7.65 12.57 19.12
N GLU A 151 8.15 13.78 19.35
CA GLU A 151 7.33 14.99 19.28
C GLU A 151 6.86 15.27 17.85
N PHE A 152 7.72 15.04 16.87
CA PHE A 152 7.41 15.07 15.45
C PHE A 152 6.35 14.01 15.10
N GLN A 153 6.50 12.77 15.57
CA GLN A 153 5.51 11.72 15.29
C GLN A 153 4.13 12.05 15.88
N VAL A 154 4.08 12.61 17.10
CA VAL A 154 2.84 13.07 17.72
C VAL A 154 2.25 14.26 16.96
N CYS A 155 3.08 15.20 16.50
CA CYS A 155 2.65 16.33 15.68
C CYS A 155 2.00 15.83 14.37
N VAL A 156 2.68 14.98 13.61
CA VAL A 156 2.17 14.45 12.34
C VAL A 156 0.87 13.65 12.55
N LYS A 157 0.76 12.89 13.64
CA LYS A 157 -0.50 12.21 14.02
C LYS A 157 -1.65 13.20 14.23
N LYS A 158 -1.38 14.30 14.94
CA LYS A 158 -2.39 15.32 15.24
C LYS A 158 -2.86 16.04 13.98
N GLU A 159 -1.92 16.43 13.12
CA GLU A 159 -2.22 17.11 11.85
C GLU A 159 -2.98 16.23 10.85
N LEU A 160 -2.80 14.91 10.93
CA LEU A 160 -3.42 13.96 10.01
C LEU A 160 -4.62 13.20 10.60
N ASN A 161 -5.10 13.62 11.77
CA ASN A 161 -6.13 12.88 12.49
C ASN A 161 -7.44 12.83 11.69
N GLY A 162 -7.82 11.65 11.20
CA GLY A 162 -9.03 11.43 10.41
C GLY A 162 -8.93 11.83 8.93
N THR A 163 -7.76 12.29 8.46
CA THR A 163 -7.58 12.74 7.06
C THR A 163 -7.01 11.64 6.17
N ILE A 164 -6.15 10.78 6.74
CA ILE A 164 -5.58 9.61 6.06
C ILE A 164 -5.78 8.33 6.88
N PRO A 165 -5.88 7.16 6.22
CA PRO A 165 -5.92 5.87 6.92
C PRO A 165 -4.72 5.67 7.84
N GLU A 166 -4.96 5.15 9.05
CA GLU A 166 -3.92 4.94 10.06
C GLU A 166 -2.78 4.06 9.54
N ASN A 167 -3.10 2.97 8.85
CA ASN A 167 -2.11 2.06 8.27
C ASN A 167 -1.12 2.79 7.32
N TYR A 168 -1.63 3.71 6.50
CA TYR A 168 -0.81 4.51 5.60
C TYR A 168 0.06 5.50 6.36
N ARG A 169 -0.54 6.23 7.32
CA ARG A 169 0.16 7.17 8.19
C ARG A 169 1.33 6.49 8.90
N CYS A 170 1.04 5.38 9.58
CA CYS A 170 2.01 4.65 10.39
C CYS A 170 3.17 4.12 9.56
N LEU A 171 2.91 3.65 8.32
CA LEU A 171 3.97 3.21 7.42
C LEU A 171 4.94 4.35 7.03
N MET A 172 4.41 5.53 6.76
CA MET A 172 5.22 6.71 6.42
C MET A 172 6.01 7.22 7.62
N GLN A 173 5.35 7.35 8.78
CA GLN A 173 6.00 7.69 10.05
C GLN A 173 7.11 6.71 10.41
N TYR A 174 6.92 5.43 10.06
CA TYR A 174 7.89 4.39 10.40
C TYR A 174 9.17 4.66 9.65
N THR A 175 9.08 4.98 8.37
CA THR A 175 10.23 5.35 7.53
C THR A 175 11.00 6.56 8.08
N ASP A 176 10.30 7.59 8.56
CA ASP A 176 10.96 8.76 9.16
C ASP A 176 11.67 8.37 10.47
N SER A 177 11.06 7.51 11.29
CA SER A 177 11.68 7.01 12.53
C SER A 177 12.85 6.05 12.28
N GLU A 178 12.80 5.24 11.21
CA GLU A 178 13.93 4.40 10.81
C GLU A 178 15.15 5.28 10.53
N THR A 179 14.96 6.35 9.77
CA THR A 179 16.01 7.30 9.41
C THR A 179 16.60 7.94 10.66
N TYR A 180 15.75 8.43 11.56
CA TYR A 180 16.18 9.02 12.83
C TYR A 180 16.98 8.03 13.70
N CYS A 181 16.50 6.79 13.87
CA CYS A 181 17.24 5.79 14.65
C CYS A 181 18.57 5.39 13.98
N GLU A 182 18.66 5.40 12.65
CA GLU A 182 19.93 5.17 11.92
C GLU A 182 20.91 6.35 12.06
N GLU A 183 20.42 7.59 12.13
CA GLU A 183 21.23 8.79 12.41
C GLU A 183 21.86 8.74 13.80
N LEU A 184 21.16 8.18 14.78
CA LEU A 184 21.67 7.83 16.12
C LEU A 184 22.69 6.67 16.12
N LYS A 185 23.04 6.15 14.94
CA LYS A 185 23.98 5.03 14.73
C LYS A 185 23.50 3.69 15.26
N TYR A 186 22.20 3.52 15.50
CA TYR A 186 21.66 2.21 15.85
C TYR A 186 21.62 1.30 14.62
N THR A 187 22.05 0.06 14.81
CA THR A 187 22.04 -0.93 13.72
C THR A 187 20.60 -1.40 13.46
N ARG A 188 20.09 -1.16 12.24
CA ARG A 188 18.74 -1.56 11.85
C ARG A 188 18.45 -3.02 12.17
N GLY A 189 17.36 -3.21 12.91
CA GLY A 189 16.89 -4.52 13.36
C GLY A 189 17.52 -5.02 14.67
N GLY A 190 18.61 -4.41 15.15
CA GLY A 190 19.24 -4.71 16.43
C GLY A 190 18.49 -4.13 17.63
N LEU A 191 18.88 -4.51 18.85
CA LEU A 191 18.11 -4.24 20.08
C LEU A 191 17.88 -2.74 20.33
N GLU A 192 18.91 -1.91 20.20
CA GLU A 192 18.81 -0.46 20.38
C GLU A 192 17.88 0.19 19.35
N PHE A 193 17.93 -0.28 18.09
CA PHE A 193 17.03 0.18 17.03
C PHE A 193 15.57 -0.19 17.34
N GLN A 194 15.32 -1.41 17.81
CA GLN A 194 13.97 -1.85 18.15
C GLN A 194 13.39 -1.07 19.34
N GLY A 195 14.22 -0.79 20.36
CA GLY A 195 13.86 0.06 21.48
C GLY A 195 13.60 1.52 21.06
N CYS A 196 14.44 2.06 20.16
CA CYS A 196 14.27 3.39 19.58
C CYS A 196 12.91 3.52 18.88
N ILE A 197 12.59 2.61 17.95
CA ILE A 197 11.30 2.60 17.26
C ILE A 197 10.13 2.49 18.23
N LYS A 198 10.19 1.59 19.25
CA LYS A 198 9.14 1.50 20.27
C LYS A 198 8.89 2.86 20.92
N LYS A 199 9.95 3.53 21.38
CA LYS A 199 9.85 4.81 22.08
C LYS A 199 9.25 5.89 21.19
N LEU A 200 9.63 5.95 19.93
CA LEU A 200 9.12 6.95 18.97
C LEU A 200 7.66 6.74 18.63
N PHE A 201 7.21 5.49 18.62
CA PHE A 201 5.85 5.11 18.23
C PHE A 201 4.86 4.89 19.37
N ASP A 202 5.30 4.95 20.63
CA ASP A 202 4.43 4.71 21.76
C ASP A 202 3.28 5.73 21.78
N GLY A 203 2.04 5.24 21.76
CA GLY A 203 0.84 6.07 21.62
C GLY A 203 0.64 6.74 20.24
N VAL A 204 1.52 6.53 19.25
CA VAL A 204 1.39 7.08 17.89
C VAL A 204 0.61 6.13 16.98
N CYS A 205 0.95 4.84 16.98
CA CYS A 205 0.30 3.81 16.17
C CYS A 205 -0.02 2.59 17.03
N SER A 206 -0.99 1.78 16.59
CA SER A 206 -1.22 0.48 17.22
C SER A 206 0.03 -0.41 17.15
N ASP A 207 0.16 -1.30 18.14
CA ASP A 207 1.24 -2.29 18.16
C ASP A 207 1.24 -3.17 16.92
N GLU A 208 0.08 -3.46 16.35
CA GLU A 208 -0.05 -4.23 15.11
C GLU A 208 0.71 -3.58 13.94
N PHE A 209 0.54 -2.27 13.74
CA PHE A 209 1.21 -1.55 12.65
C PHE A 209 2.70 -1.32 12.92
N ARG A 210 3.06 -1.04 14.17
CA ARG A 210 4.45 -0.81 14.58
C ARG A 210 5.28 -2.10 14.49
N CYS A 211 4.75 -3.21 14.99
CA CYS A 211 5.53 -4.42 15.21
C CYS A 211 5.74 -5.27 13.96
N ALA A 212 4.90 -5.17 12.93
CA ALA A 212 5.11 -5.91 11.69
C ALA A 212 6.40 -5.50 10.94
N PRO A 213 6.70 -4.20 10.74
CA PRO A 213 7.99 -3.74 10.25
C PRO A 213 9.16 -4.10 11.18
N GLN A 214 9.02 -3.94 12.50
CA GLN A 214 10.06 -4.29 13.49
C GLN A 214 10.45 -5.78 13.40
N PHE A 215 9.46 -6.67 13.25
CA PHE A 215 9.70 -8.08 13.01
C PHE A 215 10.49 -8.34 11.74
N ARG A 216 10.15 -7.66 10.63
CA ARG A 216 10.87 -7.77 9.36
C ARG A 216 12.34 -7.35 9.51
N ASP A 217 12.59 -6.26 10.24
CA ASP A 217 13.94 -5.76 10.46
C ASP A 217 14.76 -6.67 11.39
N ALA A 218 14.15 -7.17 12.49
CA ALA A 218 14.78 -8.17 13.37
C ALA A 218 15.14 -9.45 12.61
N ARG A 219 14.24 -9.96 11.76
CA ARG A 219 14.50 -11.12 10.90
C ARG A 219 15.67 -10.88 9.94
N LYS A 220 15.71 -9.72 9.27
CA LYS A 220 16.83 -9.34 8.40
C LYS A 220 18.15 -9.25 9.18
N TYR A 221 18.11 -8.72 10.40
CA TYR A 221 19.27 -8.64 11.27
C TYR A 221 19.79 -10.03 11.65
N CYS A 222 18.91 -10.93 12.12
CA CYS A 222 19.27 -12.30 12.49
C CYS A 222 19.78 -13.12 11.29
N ASN A 223 19.26 -12.89 10.08
CA ASN A 223 19.78 -13.51 8.86
C ASN A 223 21.26 -13.14 8.60
N LYS A 224 21.67 -11.90 8.91
CA LYS A 224 23.07 -11.47 8.75
C LYS A 224 24.02 -12.15 9.73
N GLN A 225 23.51 -12.67 10.84
CA GLN A 225 24.29 -13.44 11.82
C GLN A 225 24.60 -14.88 11.35
N LYS A 226 24.22 -15.23 10.10
CA LYS A 226 24.42 -16.55 9.48
C LYS A 226 23.72 -17.70 10.21
N TYR A 227 22.70 -17.41 11.02
CA TYR A 227 21.83 -18.44 11.57
C TYR A 227 21.01 -19.11 10.46
N VAL A 228 20.72 -20.40 10.63
CA VAL A 228 19.85 -21.12 9.70
C VAL A 228 18.43 -20.59 9.81
N ILE A 229 17.87 -20.09 8.71
CA ILE A 229 16.51 -19.55 8.67
C ILE A 229 15.53 -20.59 9.22
N GLY A 230 14.74 -20.18 10.21
CA GLY A 230 13.74 -21.01 10.85
C GLY A 230 14.25 -21.94 11.95
N GLY A 231 15.58 -22.08 12.10
CA GLY A 231 16.20 -22.89 13.15
C GLY A 231 16.15 -22.25 14.55
N PRO A 232 16.56 -22.98 15.60
CA PRO A 232 16.45 -22.53 16.99
C PRO A 232 17.17 -21.21 17.26
N GLU A 233 18.42 -21.05 16.80
CA GLU A 233 19.17 -19.82 17.06
C GLU A 233 18.57 -18.62 16.32
N HIS A 234 18.05 -18.84 15.11
CA HIS A 234 17.38 -17.79 14.34
C HIS A 234 16.07 -17.35 15.00
N GLN A 235 15.22 -18.29 15.44
CA GLN A 235 13.96 -17.97 16.13
C GLN A 235 14.21 -17.26 17.45
N LYS A 236 15.20 -17.75 18.22
CA LYS A 236 15.62 -17.15 19.48
C LYS A 236 16.14 -15.72 19.27
N CYS A 237 17.02 -15.51 18.29
CA CYS A 237 17.52 -14.18 17.95
C CYS A 237 16.38 -13.18 17.69
N ILE A 238 15.38 -13.54 16.88
CA ILE A 238 14.25 -12.65 16.61
C ILE A 238 13.39 -12.46 17.88
N ALA A 239 13.22 -13.48 18.71
CA ALA A 239 12.47 -13.37 19.95
C ALA A 239 13.15 -12.41 20.93
N ASP A 240 14.45 -12.57 21.14
CA ASP A 240 15.24 -11.74 22.05
C ASP A 240 15.23 -10.26 21.60
N LEU A 241 15.33 -9.99 20.29
CA LEU A 241 15.28 -8.62 19.74
C LEU A 241 13.92 -7.93 19.87
N LEU A 242 12.83 -8.71 19.98
CA LEU A 242 11.47 -8.20 20.09
C LEU A 242 10.89 -8.33 21.50
N THR A 243 11.65 -8.90 22.42
CA THR A 243 11.26 -9.02 23.83
C THR A 243 11.06 -7.62 24.40
N ASP A 244 9.93 -7.41 25.07
CA ASP A 244 9.47 -6.12 25.61
C ASP A 244 9.24 -5.00 24.57
N VAL A 245 9.49 -5.30 23.29
CA VAL A 245 9.23 -4.39 22.18
C VAL A 245 7.86 -4.65 21.59
N CYS A 246 7.50 -5.91 21.36
CA CYS A 246 6.28 -6.28 20.68
C CYS A 246 5.51 -7.38 21.43
N PRO A 247 4.17 -7.42 21.30
CA PRO A 247 3.39 -8.55 21.79
C PRO A 247 3.89 -9.88 21.21
N LYS A 248 3.76 -10.96 22.00
CA LYS A 248 4.27 -12.29 21.62
C LYS A 248 3.61 -12.84 20.36
N GLU A 249 2.37 -12.43 20.08
CA GLU A 249 1.64 -12.83 18.87
C GLU A 249 2.29 -12.31 17.59
N VAL A 250 3.06 -11.22 17.67
CA VAL A 250 3.53 -10.53 16.47
C VAL A 250 4.58 -11.35 15.74
N GLY A 251 4.33 -11.53 14.44
CA GLY A 251 5.20 -12.29 13.57
C GLY A 251 5.03 -13.81 13.70
N CYS A 252 4.14 -14.31 14.56
CA CYS A 252 3.91 -15.75 14.73
C CYS A 252 3.51 -16.46 13.44
N LYS A 253 2.71 -15.84 12.57
CA LYS A 253 2.41 -16.36 11.21
C LYS A 253 3.69 -16.62 10.43
N LYS A 254 4.63 -15.66 10.44
CA LYS A 254 5.89 -15.78 9.68
C LYS A 254 6.90 -16.69 10.36
N ARG A 255 7.02 -16.65 11.70
CA ARG A 255 7.84 -17.59 12.49
C ARG A 255 7.40 -19.03 12.24
N HIS A 256 6.09 -19.27 12.20
CA HIS A 256 5.51 -20.57 11.87
C HIS A 256 5.89 -21.00 10.46
N THR A 257 5.76 -20.14 9.45
CA THR A 257 6.22 -20.45 8.08
C THR A 257 7.71 -20.82 8.05
N ASP A 258 8.57 -20.04 8.70
CA ASP A 258 10.01 -20.31 8.73
C ASP A 258 10.32 -21.64 9.46
N ALA A 259 9.64 -21.92 10.58
CA ALA A 259 9.78 -23.17 11.32
C ALA A 259 9.30 -24.39 10.49
N ARG A 260 8.19 -24.26 9.74
CA ARG A 260 7.72 -25.30 8.83
C ARG A 260 8.77 -25.64 7.78
N GLU A 261 9.33 -24.63 7.11
CA GLU A 261 10.35 -24.86 6.08
C GLU A 261 11.63 -25.47 6.64
N TYR A 262 12.02 -25.10 7.86
CA TYR A 262 13.13 -25.72 8.57
C TYR A 262 12.84 -27.21 8.88
N CYS A 263 11.73 -27.49 9.55
CA CYS A 263 11.37 -28.83 10.03
C CYS A 263 10.97 -29.81 8.91
N LYS A 264 10.59 -29.30 7.73
CA LYS A 264 10.23 -30.11 6.57
C LYS A 264 11.42 -30.87 5.97
N LYS A 265 12.65 -30.38 6.14
CA LYS A 265 13.84 -31.00 5.52
C LYS A 265 14.09 -32.43 6.00
N ASP A 266 13.73 -32.70 7.26
CA ASP A 266 14.04 -33.96 7.93
C ASP A 266 12.81 -34.85 8.15
N ASN A 267 11.58 -34.35 7.88
CA ASN A 267 10.35 -35.00 8.30
C ASN A 267 9.25 -34.97 7.22
N LYS A 268 8.33 -35.95 7.27
CA LYS A 268 7.08 -35.88 6.48
C LYS A 268 6.25 -34.70 6.95
N PHE A 269 6.01 -33.76 6.03
CA PHE A 269 5.22 -32.55 6.28
C PHE A 269 3.90 -32.87 7.02
N GLY A 270 3.66 -32.20 8.13
CA GLY A 270 2.44 -32.33 8.93
C GLY A 270 2.34 -33.55 9.85
N GLY A 271 3.25 -34.54 9.75
CA GLY A 271 3.27 -35.73 10.61
C GLY A 271 3.84 -35.49 12.01
N PRO A 272 3.85 -36.51 12.90
CA PRO A 272 4.19 -36.31 14.31
C PRO A 272 5.55 -35.68 14.60
N GLU A 273 6.61 -36.18 13.98
CA GLU A 273 7.98 -35.64 14.16
C GLU A 273 8.10 -34.21 13.65
N PHE A 274 7.38 -33.88 12.57
CA PHE A 274 7.28 -32.52 12.04
C PHE A 274 6.57 -31.60 13.06
N GLN A 275 5.45 -32.03 13.64
CA GLN A 275 4.70 -31.24 14.62
C GLN A 275 5.53 -30.99 15.89
N GLU A 276 6.26 -32.00 16.36
CA GLU A 276 7.19 -31.87 17.50
C GLU A 276 8.32 -30.88 17.20
N CYS A 277 8.92 -30.97 16.00
CA CYS A 277 9.96 -30.04 15.57
C CYS A 277 9.43 -28.59 15.55
N VAL A 278 8.29 -28.35 14.89
CA VAL A 278 7.67 -27.00 14.83
C VAL A 278 7.31 -26.51 16.23
N ALA A 279 6.85 -27.40 17.12
CA ALA A 279 6.55 -27.05 18.51
C ALA A 279 7.74 -26.51 19.26
N LYS A 280 8.89 -27.18 19.12
CA LYS A 280 10.14 -26.78 19.75
C LYS A 280 10.63 -25.43 19.24
N MET A 281 10.41 -25.11 17.96
CA MET A 281 10.83 -23.83 17.38
C MET A 281 10.00 -22.64 17.83
N LEU A 282 8.71 -22.86 18.15
CA LEU A 282 7.78 -21.78 18.45
C LEU A 282 7.50 -21.59 19.93
N ASN A 283 7.83 -22.55 20.79
CA ASN A 283 7.68 -22.44 22.25
C ASN A 283 8.91 -21.74 22.87
N PRO A 284 8.76 -20.72 23.75
CA PRO A 284 7.54 -20.05 24.22
C PRO A 284 7.18 -18.78 23.44
N THR A 285 7.76 -18.61 22.25
CA THR A 285 7.68 -17.36 21.47
C THR A 285 6.29 -17.05 20.93
N CYS A 286 5.45 -18.07 20.69
CA CYS A 286 4.09 -17.88 20.17
C CYS A 286 3.03 -18.42 21.15
N PRO A 287 1.81 -17.84 21.18
CA PRO A 287 0.72 -18.36 22.00
C PRO A 287 0.33 -19.78 21.62
N HIS A 288 -0.08 -20.58 22.61
CA HIS A 288 -0.45 -21.99 22.42
C HIS A 288 -1.63 -22.15 21.45
N ASP A 289 -2.68 -21.33 21.58
CA ASP A 289 -3.87 -21.37 20.70
C ASP A 289 -3.52 -21.16 19.22
N PHE A 290 -2.66 -20.16 18.93
CA PHE A 290 -2.17 -19.91 17.58
C PHE A 290 -1.41 -21.14 17.06
N GLN A 291 -0.47 -21.65 17.86
CA GLN A 291 0.32 -22.81 17.48
C GLN A 291 -0.59 -24.01 17.19
N CYS A 292 -1.59 -24.26 18.02
CA CYS A 292 -2.50 -25.39 17.85
C CYS A 292 -3.44 -25.24 16.66
N SER A 293 -3.95 -24.04 16.40
CA SER A 293 -4.73 -23.77 15.19
C SER A 293 -3.93 -24.10 13.92
N GLN A 294 -2.67 -23.64 13.85
CA GLN A 294 -1.84 -23.89 12.68
C GLN A 294 -1.40 -25.37 12.55
N ARG A 295 -1.02 -26.00 13.65
CA ARG A 295 -0.62 -27.41 13.65
C ARG A 295 -1.77 -28.34 13.28
N LYS A 296 -3.01 -28.06 13.73
CA LYS A 296 -4.21 -28.79 13.30
C LYS A 296 -4.39 -28.70 11.77
N LYS A 297 -4.15 -27.54 11.16
CA LYS A 297 -4.19 -27.38 9.69
C LYS A 297 -3.12 -28.24 8.99
N ASP A 298 -1.87 -28.17 9.45
CA ASP A 298 -0.77 -28.94 8.86
C ASP A 298 -0.97 -30.47 9.04
N ALA A 299 -1.42 -30.92 10.22
CA ALA A 299 -1.78 -32.30 10.50
C ALA A 299 -2.94 -32.79 9.62
N GLY A 300 -3.95 -31.93 9.42
CA GLY A 300 -5.06 -32.24 8.53
C GLY A 300 -4.61 -32.46 7.09
N GLN A 301 -3.69 -31.63 6.57
CA GLN A 301 -3.12 -31.82 5.23
C GLN A 301 -2.36 -33.15 5.12
N TRP A 302 -1.62 -33.53 6.16
CA TRP A 302 -0.93 -34.82 6.21
C TRP A 302 -1.89 -36.01 6.20
N CYS A 303 -2.96 -35.96 7.00
CA CYS A 303 -3.98 -37.02 7.01
C CYS A 303 -4.73 -37.14 5.68
N LYS A 304 -5.08 -36.01 5.04
CA LYS A 304 -5.62 -36.02 3.68
C LYS A 304 -4.66 -36.70 2.69
N SER A 305 -3.35 -36.45 2.81
CA SER A 305 -2.34 -37.09 1.96
C SER A 305 -2.21 -38.60 2.18
N LYS A 306 -2.67 -39.12 3.33
CA LYS A 306 -2.78 -40.55 3.62
C LYS A 306 -4.06 -41.19 3.06
N GLY A 307 -4.98 -40.40 2.50
CA GLY A 307 -6.25 -40.88 1.96
C GLY A 307 -7.44 -40.73 2.92
N GLU A 308 -7.25 -40.10 4.07
CA GLU A 308 -8.34 -39.85 5.02
C GLU A 308 -9.35 -38.83 4.48
N LYS A 309 -10.64 -39.10 4.69
CA LYS A 309 -11.72 -38.22 4.26
C LYS A 309 -11.96 -37.12 5.29
N GLU A 310 -12.08 -35.89 4.81
CA GLU A 310 -12.37 -34.74 5.65
C GLU A 310 -13.68 -34.92 6.43
N GLY A 311 -13.62 -34.68 7.75
CA GLY A 311 -14.76 -34.83 8.65
C GLY A 311 -15.06 -36.26 9.08
N SER A 312 -14.24 -37.25 8.70
CA SER A 312 -14.42 -38.64 9.16
C SER A 312 -13.80 -38.89 10.55
N PRO A 313 -14.27 -39.88 11.31
CA PRO A 313 -13.64 -40.29 12.58
C PRO A 313 -12.17 -40.70 12.41
N GLU A 314 -11.82 -41.30 11.27
CA GLU A 314 -10.45 -41.70 10.93
C GLU A 314 -9.53 -40.48 10.75
N MET A 315 -10.03 -39.41 10.13
CA MET A 315 -9.32 -38.13 10.02
C MET A 315 -9.07 -37.51 11.40
N GLU A 316 -10.06 -37.52 12.30
CA GLU A 316 -9.89 -37.00 13.66
C GLU A 316 -8.86 -37.82 14.45
N ALA A 317 -8.91 -39.14 14.35
CA ALA A 317 -7.93 -40.04 14.96
C ALA A 317 -6.51 -39.79 14.40
N CYS A 318 -6.39 -39.65 13.08
CA CYS A 318 -5.13 -39.36 12.40
C CYS A 318 -4.55 -38.00 12.83
N VAL A 319 -5.38 -36.95 12.93
CA VAL A 319 -4.93 -35.62 13.39
C VAL A 319 -4.49 -35.68 14.86
N LYS A 320 -5.22 -36.42 15.70
CA LYS A 320 -4.85 -36.61 17.11
C LYS A 320 -3.52 -37.35 17.26
N GLU A 321 -3.28 -38.37 16.44
CA GLU A 321 -2.01 -39.08 16.35
C GLU A 321 -0.89 -38.16 15.88
N ALA A 322 -1.12 -37.39 14.79
CA ALA A 322 -0.16 -36.43 14.26
C ALA A 322 0.23 -35.36 15.29
N LEU A 323 -0.71 -34.93 16.13
CA LEU A 323 -0.44 -33.92 17.14
C LEU A 323 0.19 -34.48 18.42
N LYS A 324 0.17 -35.80 18.67
CA LYS A 324 0.73 -36.45 19.87
C LYS A 324 0.45 -35.70 21.20
N GLY A 325 -0.76 -35.17 21.36
CA GLY A 325 -1.15 -34.44 22.58
C GLY A 325 -0.55 -33.03 22.73
N LEU A 326 0.16 -32.51 21.72
CA LEU A 326 0.69 -31.14 21.73
C LEU A 326 -0.39 -30.05 21.84
N CYS A 327 -1.65 -30.41 21.56
CA CYS A 327 -2.81 -29.52 21.53
C CYS A 327 -3.97 -30.03 22.37
N SER A 328 -3.68 -30.84 23.39
CA SER A 328 -4.67 -31.26 24.38
C SER A 328 -5.04 -30.06 25.25
N GLU A 329 -6.31 -29.66 25.17
CA GLU A 329 -6.97 -28.51 25.84
C GLU A 329 -6.86 -27.15 25.14
N ALA A 330 -7.67 -27.00 24.09
CA ALA A 330 -8.42 -25.76 23.83
C ALA A 330 -9.85 -26.21 23.48
N GLY A 331 -10.84 -25.59 24.13
CA GLY A 331 -12.22 -26.06 24.28
C GLY A 331 -12.95 -26.57 23.03
N SER A 332 -14.08 -27.24 23.30
CA SER A 332 -15.06 -27.85 22.41
C SER A 332 -15.61 -26.95 21.29
N GLY A 333 -14.75 -26.47 20.40
CA GLY A 333 -15.12 -25.92 19.11
C GLY A 333 -15.11 -27.05 18.10
N THR A 334 -16.30 -27.48 17.70
CA THR A 334 -16.57 -28.41 16.61
C THR A 334 -15.63 -28.15 15.43
N VAL A 335 -15.01 -29.20 14.88
CA VAL A 335 -14.09 -29.17 13.72
C VAL A 335 -14.81 -28.72 12.42
N HIS A 336 -16.11 -28.47 12.48
CA HIS A 336 -16.90 -27.91 11.39
C HIS A 336 -16.66 -26.40 11.24
N GLY A 337 -15.74 -26.00 10.36
CA GLY A 337 -15.73 -24.61 9.85
C GLY A 337 -14.39 -24.02 9.37
N LEU A 338 -13.25 -24.69 9.58
CA LEU A 338 -11.93 -24.08 9.29
C LEU A 338 -11.50 -24.09 7.81
N PHE A 339 -12.32 -24.62 6.88
CA PHE A 339 -11.92 -24.89 5.50
C PHE A 339 -12.60 -24.03 4.41
N SER A 340 -13.33 -22.95 4.78
CA SER A 340 -14.10 -22.17 3.78
C SER A 340 -13.71 -20.69 3.61
N GLN A 341 -12.58 -20.21 4.15
CA GLN A 341 -12.12 -18.83 3.90
C GLN A 341 -10.61 -18.76 3.66
N GLU A 342 -10.17 -19.05 2.44
CA GLU A 342 -8.95 -18.47 1.83
C GLU A 342 -8.91 -18.87 0.33
N GLN A 343 -9.81 -18.28 -0.46
CA GLN A 343 -9.67 -18.20 -1.93
C GLN A 343 -9.88 -16.78 -2.49
N ALA A 344 -9.86 -15.76 -1.63
CA ALA A 344 -9.88 -14.37 -2.06
C ALA A 344 -8.78 -13.62 -1.31
N GLU A 345 -7.55 -13.70 -1.82
CA GLU A 345 -6.48 -12.69 -1.69
C GLU A 345 -5.22 -13.26 -2.36
N LEU A 346 -5.20 -13.11 -3.69
CA LEU A 346 -3.99 -13.06 -4.52
C LEU A 346 -3.89 -11.65 -5.09
#